data_AF-S5ZGD3-F1
#
_entry.id   AF-S5ZGD3-F1
#
_cell.length_a   1.000
_cell.length_b   1.000
_cell.length_c   1.000
_cell.angle_alpha   90.00
_cell.angle_beta   90.00
_cell.angle_gamma   90.00
#
_symmetry.space_group_name_H-M   'P 1'
#
loop_
_entity.id
_entity.type
_entity.pdbx_description
1 polymer ?
#
loop_
_entity_poly.entity_id
_entity_poly.type
_entity_poly.pdbx_seq_one_letter_code
_entity_poly.pdbx_strand_id
1 'polypeptide(L)'
;MTTKERAKSLSLLLIALIALAFVPINVKAQNPNEIVIGIVTDRTGALSYYGDMSINGFILGLMYALEIPSFETVTPNLEWKLNWQGKTIHIIAATNVPAGQQIPDPATATKAAEDLIQNKGAEILVGCSDSPSAIALTQIAQKYKVVFLVVPAADHEITKTYLNRYVFQISSTTWHDAIAGGTFATTLGKTVAFLAPSNSWGRSTVDAWSTIIQQKGGSVVAAIYAPVTTTDFTPYIQSLLASKAEVFIPVWSGATALTLYQQINASGVYQKMKVTSGIPDLATLNLLKMGLYLPNYKGMMKYAWNLPQNNPVNDWLVSKYVELYKKKALPTMGSVLIAFPLPDLFVGEGFVAGHALGLALKKTGGSTDSEKLINALEGLTFTSVKGDIKIRKEDHRTVQDMYIAQIVWDTTSLAKYYTEQDLPDLYKPLLKIGMFAPQYIDTVKSVTPPVEVNLYPPQQPAQQQPTQPTKPAQPQQPAQDFTLYIVLAIIVLVIVLATVLLLRRKPKK
;
A
#
# COMPACT_ATOMS: atom_id res chain seq x y z
N MET A 1 -8.06 59.40 -23.60
CA MET A 1 -7.34 58.41 -24.44
C MET A 1 -7.88 58.48 -25.85
N THR A 2 -7.02 58.82 -26.80
CA THR A 2 -7.39 58.91 -28.23
C THR A 2 -7.64 57.51 -28.80
N THR A 3 -8.40 57.42 -29.90
CA THR A 3 -8.76 56.15 -30.56
C THR A 3 -7.53 55.30 -30.94
N LYS A 4 -6.36 55.93 -31.08
CA LYS A 4 -5.04 55.28 -31.30
C LYS A 4 -4.48 54.60 -30.05
N GLU A 5 -4.79 55.08 -28.86
CA GLU A 5 -4.31 54.50 -27.58
C GLU A 5 -5.11 53.26 -27.17
N ARG A 6 -6.41 53.22 -27.48
CA ARG A 6 -7.25 52.03 -27.26
C ARG A 6 -6.84 50.85 -28.15
N ALA A 7 -6.43 51.12 -29.40
CA ALA A 7 -5.95 50.07 -30.31
C ALA A 7 -4.61 49.46 -29.87
N LYS A 8 -3.69 50.28 -29.34
CA LYS A 8 -2.42 49.78 -28.78
C LYS A 8 -2.63 48.97 -27.49
N SER A 9 -3.55 49.40 -26.62
CA SER A 9 -3.85 48.71 -25.37
C SER A 9 -4.56 47.35 -25.57
N LEU A 10 -5.47 47.23 -26.56
CA LEU A 10 -6.07 45.95 -26.93
C LEU A 10 -5.06 44.99 -27.62
N SER A 11 -4.13 45.52 -28.41
CA SER A 11 -3.11 44.71 -29.09
C SER A 11 -2.08 44.12 -28.11
N LEU A 12 -1.71 44.89 -27.07
CA LEU A 12 -0.84 44.42 -25.99
C LEU A 12 -1.54 43.40 -25.08
N LEU A 13 -2.84 43.54 -24.82
CA LEU A 13 -3.61 42.55 -24.06
C LEU A 13 -3.78 41.23 -24.84
N LEU A 14 -3.96 41.28 -26.16
CA LEU A 14 -4.11 40.08 -26.99
C LEU A 14 -2.79 39.32 -27.17
N ILE A 15 -1.66 40.02 -27.24
CA ILE A 15 -0.32 39.41 -27.28
C ILE A 15 0.04 38.79 -25.91
N ALA A 16 -0.36 39.41 -24.80
CA ALA A 16 -0.20 38.83 -23.46
C ALA A 16 -1.09 37.59 -23.24
N LEU A 17 -2.30 37.55 -23.80
CA LEU A 17 -3.21 36.40 -23.73
C LEU A 17 -2.78 35.22 -24.63
N ILE A 18 -2.07 35.48 -25.74
CA ILE A 18 -1.51 34.41 -26.59
C ILE A 18 -0.17 33.89 -26.04
N ALA A 19 0.60 34.72 -25.34
CA ALA A 19 1.84 34.29 -24.67
C ALA A 19 1.61 33.43 -23.41
N LEU A 20 0.41 33.48 -22.82
CA LEU A 20 0.02 32.62 -21.68
C LEU A 20 -0.57 31.26 -22.10
N ALA A 21 -0.79 31.01 -23.39
CA ALA A 21 -1.36 29.76 -23.91
C ALA A 21 -0.33 28.75 -24.41
N PHE A 22 0.96 29.10 -24.42
CA PHE A 22 2.06 28.21 -24.79
C PHE A 22 3.20 28.34 -23.77
N VAL A 23 2.95 27.94 -22.52
CA VAL A 23 4.05 27.35 -21.76
C VAL A 23 4.29 26.00 -22.42
N PRO A 24 5.42 25.77 -23.12
CA PRO A 24 5.73 24.43 -23.55
C PRO A 24 5.80 23.59 -22.28
N ILE A 25 4.84 22.69 -22.11
CA ILE A 25 5.03 21.55 -21.23
C ILE A 25 6.22 20.86 -21.85
N ASN A 26 7.40 21.03 -21.27
CA ASN A 26 8.55 20.20 -21.54
C ASN A 26 8.19 18.81 -21.00
N VAL A 27 7.35 18.10 -21.75
CA VAL A 27 7.23 16.65 -21.64
C VAL A 27 8.59 16.15 -22.06
N LYS A 28 9.46 15.91 -21.08
CA LYS A 28 10.73 15.22 -21.28
C LYS A 28 10.35 13.94 -22.04
N ALA A 29 10.81 13.80 -23.28
CA ALA A 29 10.47 12.64 -24.09
C ALA A 29 10.85 11.38 -23.29
N GLN A 30 9.83 10.64 -22.89
CA GLN A 30 9.99 9.47 -22.05
C GLN A 30 10.82 8.46 -22.85
N ASN A 31 11.94 8.00 -22.29
CA ASN A 31 12.75 7.00 -22.95
C ASN A 31 11.88 5.75 -23.09
N PRO A 32 11.55 5.27 -24.31
CA PRO A 32 10.64 4.14 -24.50
C PRO A 32 11.19 2.82 -23.92
N ASN A 33 12.46 2.81 -23.54
CA ASN A 33 13.12 1.71 -22.87
C ASN A 33 13.20 1.89 -21.34
N GLU A 34 12.65 2.95 -20.76
CA GLU A 34 12.65 3.18 -19.32
C GLU A 34 11.22 3.03 -18.75
N ILE A 35 11.10 2.20 -17.71
CA ILE A 35 9.88 2.00 -16.91
C ILE A 35 10.09 2.73 -15.60
N VAL A 36 9.28 3.74 -15.30
CA VAL A 36 9.44 4.52 -14.06
C VAL A 36 8.41 4.10 -13.02
N ILE A 37 8.90 3.66 -11.85
CA ILE A 37 8.08 3.27 -10.70
C ILE A 37 8.25 4.31 -9.60
N GLY A 38 7.15 4.98 -9.24
CA GLY A 38 7.11 5.93 -8.13
C GLY A 38 6.77 5.23 -6.82
N ILE A 39 7.63 5.33 -5.81
CA ILE A 39 7.35 4.83 -4.45
C ILE A 39 7.07 6.02 -3.53
N VAL A 40 5.83 6.20 -3.10
CA VAL A 40 5.54 7.14 -2.02
C VAL A 40 5.55 6.36 -0.72
N THR A 41 6.45 6.67 0.19
CA THR A 41 6.48 6.02 1.50
C THR A 41 7.25 6.86 2.51
N ASP A 42 7.24 6.44 3.76
CA ASP A 42 7.96 7.07 4.84
C ASP A 42 9.46 6.98 4.56
N ARG A 43 10.08 8.11 4.20
CA ARG A 43 11.56 8.22 4.08
C ARG A 43 12.17 9.01 5.22
N THR A 44 11.34 9.66 6.03
CA THR A 44 11.71 10.35 7.27
C THR A 44 10.66 10.03 8.33
N GLY A 45 10.86 10.50 9.55
CA GLY A 45 9.90 10.32 10.64
C GLY A 45 9.88 8.92 11.25
N ALA A 46 8.88 8.67 12.10
CA ALA A 46 8.83 7.51 12.99
C ALA A 46 8.63 6.16 12.28
N LEU A 47 8.20 6.18 11.01
CA LEU A 47 7.92 4.98 10.21
C LEU A 47 8.92 4.81 9.04
N SER A 48 9.99 5.61 8.96
CA SER A 48 10.93 5.55 7.83
C SER A 48 11.56 4.17 7.65
N TYR A 49 11.79 3.47 8.75
CA TYR A 49 12.29 2.09 8.76
C TYR A 49 11.33 1.11 8.04
N TYR A 50 10.02 1.35 8.10
CA TYR A 50 9.02 0.54 7.40
C TYR A 50 9.04 0.79 5.89
N GLY A 51 9.28 2.05 5.49
CA GLY A 51 9.55 2.41 4.10
C GLY A 51 10.81 1.72 3.56
N ASP A 52 11.90 1.72 4.34
CA ASP A 52 13.15 1.03 3.97
C ASP A 52 12.94 -0.48 3.75
N MET A 53 12.28 -1.16 4.70
CA MET A 53 11.96 -2.58 4.56
C MET A 53 11.13 -2.87 3.31
N SER A 54 10.10 -2.05 3.06
CA SER A 54 9.21 -2.23 1.90
C SER A 54 9.94 -2.06 0.58
N ILE A 55 10.81 -1.06 0.46
CA ILE A 55 11.65 -0.84 -0.73
C ILE A 55 12.65 -1.99 -0.93
N ASN A 56 13.31 -2.43 0.15
CA ASN A 56 14.23 -3.57 0.12
C ASN A 56 13.53 -4.83 -0.41
N GLY A 57 12.37 -5.14 0.15
CA GLY A 57 11.53 -6.24 -0.32
C GLY A 57 11.15 -6.08 -1.78
N PHE A 58 10.62 -4.92 -2.14
CA PHE A 58 10.11 -4.64 -3.49
C PHE A 58 11.18 -4.80 -4.58
N ILE A 59 12.38 -4.24 -4.37
CA ILE A 59 13.50 -4.41 -5.30
C ILE A 59 13.89 -5.89 -5.42
N LEU A 60 13.99 -6.60 -4.30
CA LEU A 60 14.34 -8.03 -4.29
C LEU A 60 13.26 -8.90 -4.96
N GLY A 61 11.98 -8.55 -4.82
CA GLY A 61 10.87 -9.21 -5.50
C GLY A 61 10.91 -9.01 -7.02
N LEU A 62 11.21 -7.79 -7.48
CA LEU A 62 11.43 -7.51 -8.90
C LEU A 62 12.62 -8.30 -9.45
N MET A 63 13.74 -8.29 -8.71
CA MET A 63 14.94 -9.05 -9.09
C MET A 63 14.66 -10.55 -9.23
N TYR A 64 13.91 -11.11 -8.29
CA TYR A 64 13.53 -12.52 -8.33
C TYR A 64 12.66 -12.84 -9.55
N ALA A 65 11.57 -12.09 -9.75
CA ALA A 65 10.59 -12.35 -10.81
C ALA A 65 11.15 -12.18 -12.23
N LEU A 66 12.04 -11.20 -12.39
CA LEU A 66 12.62 -10.80 -13.67
C LEU A 66 14.04 -11.35 -13.88
N GLU A 67 14.54 -12.14 -12.93
CA GLU A 67 15.87 -12.76 -12.95
C GLU A 67 17.00 -11.72 -13.10
N ILE A 68 16.85 -10.57 -12.45
CA ILE A 68 17.81 -9.46 -12.51
C ILE A 68 18.91 -9.69 -11.45
N PRO A 69 20.21 -9.69 -11.82
CA PRO A 69 21.28 -10.07 -10.91
C PRO A 69 21.66 -8.97 -9.90
N SER A 70 21.46 -7.70 -10.26
CA SER A 70 21.86 -6.54 -9.48
C SER A 70 21.00 -5.31 -9.80
N PHE A 71 21.07 -4.32 -8.91
CA PHE A 71 20.55 -2.98 -9.14
C PHE A 71 21.66 -1.96 -8.87
N GLU A 72 21.52 -0.78 -9.46
CA GLU A 72 22.37 0.38 -9.24
C GLU A 72 21.63 1.38 -8.36
N THR A 73 22.31 1.94 -7.37
CA THR A 73 21.81 3.09 -6.62
C THR A 73 22.20 4.37 -7.36
N VAL A 74 21.21 5.13 -7.84
CA VAL A 74 21.43 6.41 -8.55
C VAL A 74 21.56 7.53 -7.53
N THR A 75 20.53 7.69 -6.70
CA THR A 75 20.51 8.64 -5.59
C THR A 75 20.38 7.80 -4.32
N PRO A 76 21.36 7.82 -3.40
CA PRO A 76 21.29 7.05 -2.17
C PRO A 76 19.93 7.19 -1.50
N ASN A 77 19.28 6.03 -1.32
CA ASN A 77 18.02 5.88 -0.59
C ASN A 77 16.76 6.49 -1.23
N LEU A 78 16.90 7.03 -2.44
CA LEU A 78 15.81 7.66 -3.18
C LEU A 78 15.64 7.08 -4.58
N GLU A 79 16.71 6.67 -5.26
CA GLU A 79 16.61 6.23 -6.64
C GLU A 79 17.47 5.01 -6.95
N TRP A 80 16.87 4.05 -7.67
CA TRP A 80 17.54 2.82 -8.08
C TRP A 80 17.20 2.48 -9.52
N LYS A 81 18.14 1.83 -10.22
CA LYS A 81 17.95 1.33 -11.58
C LYS A 81 18.23 -0.16 -11.64
N LEU A 82 17.35 -0.89 -12.33
CA LEU A 82 17.51 -2.30 -12.66
C LEU A 82 17.51 -2.45 -14.18
N ASN A 83 18.40 -3.28 -14.71
CA ASN A 83 18.46 -3.57 -16.13
C ASN A 83 17.75 -4.90 -16.42
N TRP A 84 16.75 -4.88 -17.29
CA TRP A 84 15.96 -6.05 -17.66
C TRP A 84 15.73 -6.07 -19.18
N GLN A 85 16.39 -7.00 -19.88
CA GLN A 85 16.20 -7.23 -21.32
C GLN A 85 16.30 -5.95 -22.19
N GLY A 86 17.29 -5.09 -21.91
CA GLY A 86 17.48 -3.82 -22.63
C GLY A 86 16.55 -2.70 -22.19
N LYS A 87 15.65 -2.94 -21.22
CA LYS A 87 14.87 -1.91 -20.53
C LYS A 87 15.51 -1.56 -19.19
N THR A 88 15.34 -0.31 -18.79
CA THR A 88 15.71 0.20 -17.47
C THR A 88 14.45 0.32 -16.62
N ILE A 89 14.39 -0.35 -15.48
CA ILE A 89 13.39 -0.08 -14.45
C ILE A 89 14.00 0.96 -13.50
N HIS A 90 13.45 2.17 -13.51
CA HIS A 90 13.89 3.28 -12.65
C HIS A 90 12.89 3.46 -11.51
N ILE A 91 13.32 3.14 -10.30
CA ILE A 91 12.54 3.30 -9.08
C ILE A 91 12.91 4.63 -8.45
N ILE A 92 11.91 5.46 -8.15
CA ILE A 92 12.08 6.79 -7.54
C ILE A 92 11.18 6.87 -6.31
N ALA A 93 11.77 7.04 -5.13
CA ALA A 93 11.07 7.16 -3.87
C ALA A 93 10.90 8.62 -3.44
N ALA A 94 9.75 8.92 -2.83
CA ALA A 94 9.43 10.22 -2.24
C ALA A 94 8.78 10.04 -0.86
N THR A 95 9.01 11.01 0.03
CA THR A 95 8.48 10.96 1.40
C THR A 95 7.04 11.44 1.47
N ASN A 96 6.20 10.77 2.28
CA ASN A 96 4.88 11.25 2.71
C ASN A 96 4.92 12.03 4.03
N VAL A 97 6.10 12.25 4.60
CA VAL A 97 6.27 12.99 5.87
C VAL A 97 6.68 14.43 5.56
N PRO A 98 5.95 15.44 6.05
CA PRO A 98 6.33 16.84 5.85
C PRO A 98 7.73 17.13 6.40
N ALA A 99 8.44 18.07 5.77
CA ALA A 99 9.77 18.47 6.21
C ALA A 99 9.75 18.92 7.69
N GLY A 100 10.68 18.37 8.49
CA GLY A 100 10.79 18.66 9.93
C GLY A 100 9.76 17.96 10.83
N GLN A 101 8.86 17.16 10.27
CA GLN A 101 7.85 16.41 11.04
C GLN A 101 8.22 14.94 11.20
N GLN A 102 7.51 14.24 12.10
CA GLN A 102 7.72 12.82 12.42
C GLN A 102 6.57 11.92 11.95
N ILE A 103 5.44 12.52 11.60
CA ILE A 103 4.19 11.83 11.31
C ILE A 103 3.86 12.02 9.84
N PRO A 104 3.45 10.96 9.13
CA PRO A 104 2.99 11.05 7.75
C PRO A 104 1.76 11.94 7.61
N ASP A 105 1.65 12.56 6.44
CA ASP A 105 0.55 13.45 6.10
C ASP A 105 -0.02 13.07 4.72
N PRO A 106 -1.34 12.77 4.62
CA PRO A 106 -1.96 12.42 3.35
C PRO A 106 -1.79 13.49 2.25
N ALA A 107 -1.81 14.78 2.60
CA ALA A 107 -1.64 15.84 1.60
C ALA A 107 -0.20 15.86 1.02
N THR A 108 0.79 15.64 1.88
CA THR A 108 2.19 15.45 1.48
C THR A 108 2.34 14.22 0.58
N ALA A 109 1.70 13.10 0.93
CA ALA A 109 1.69 11.89 0.11
C ALA A 109 1.12 12.15 -1.29
N THR A 110 -0.04 12.82 -1.40
CA THR A 110 -0.66 13.12 -2.69
C THR A 110 0.19 14.04 -3.54
N LYS A 111 0.82 15.06 -2.93
CA LYS A 111 1.72 15.97 -3.64
C LYS A 111 2.96 15.24 -4.17
N ALA A 112 3.52 14.34 -3.36
CA ALA A 112 4.66 13.51 -3.75
C ALA A 112 4.32 12.59 -4.93
N ALA A 113 3.16 11.93 -4.89
CA ALA A 113 2.69 11.10 -6.00
C ALA A 113 2.45 11.90 -7.28
N GLU A 114 1.85 13.08 -7.17
CA GLU A 114 1.64 13.96 -8.31
C GLU A 114 2.95 14.44 -8.93
N ASP A 115 3.97 14.76 -8.11
CA ASP A 115 5.31 15.11 -8.60
C ASP A 115 5.98 13.92 -9.31
N LEU A 116 5.89 12.72 -8.71
CA LEU A 116 6.43 11.50 -9.32
C LEU A 116 5.79 11.25 -10.70
N ILE A 117 4.47 11.35 -10.82
CA ILE A 117 3.76 11.12 -12.09
C ILE A 117 4.07 12.23 -13.09
N GLN A 118 3.83 13.49 -12.73
CA GLN A 118 3.83 14.60 -13.69
C GLN A 118 5.25 15.05 -14.06
N ASN A 119 6.18 15.02 -13.10
CA ASN A 119 7.51 15.61 -13.28
C ASN A 119 8.62 14.55 -13.37
N LYS A 120 8.43 13.36 -12.78
CA LYS A 120 9.40 12.25 -12.85
C LYS A 120 8.99 11.15 -13.83
N GLY A 121 7.77 11.21 -14.37
CA GLY A 121 7.27 10.28 -15.37
C GLY A 121 6.90 8.90 -14.81
N ALA A 122 6.58 8.79 -13.52
CA ALA A 122 6.14 7.54 -12.91
C ALA A 122 4.85 7.02 -13.56
N GLU A 123 4.89 5.76 -13.99
CA GLU A 123 3.78 5.07 -14.67
C GLU A 123 3.05 4.10 -13.74
N ILE A 124 3.71 3.72 -12.65
CA ILE A 124 3.21 2.81 -11.60
C ILE A 124 3.51 3.47 -10.25
N LEU A 125 2.56 3.40 -9.33
CA LEU A 125 2.75 3.79 -7.94
C LEU A 125 2.89 2.57 -7.03
N VAL A 126 3.69 2.71 -5.98
CA VAL A 126 3.84 1.74 -4.89
C VAL A 126 3.90 2.48 -3.56
N GLY A 127 3.33 1.90 -2.50
CA GLY A 127 3.38 2.49 -1.16
C GLY A 127 2.03 2.50 -0.42
N CYS A 128 1.88 3.10 0.74
CA CYS A 128 2.92 3.54 1.68
C CYS A 128 2.72 2.82 3.03
N SER A 129 3.55 3.10 4.04
CA SER A 129 3.42 2.46 5.37
C SER A 129 2.23 2.96 6.17
N ASP A 130 1.88 4.23 6.00
CA ASP A 130 0.74 4.87 6.65
C ASP A 130 -0.58 4.66 5.86
N SER A 131 -1.62 4.17 6.54
CA SER A 131 -2.90 3.84 5.89
C SER A 131 -3.72 5.07 5.46
N PRO A 132 -3.86 6.14 6.26
CA PRO A 132 -4.44 7.40 5.79
C PRO A 132 -3.80 7.95 4.52
N SER A 133 -2.47 7.91 4.43
CA SER A 133 -1.74 8.31 3.23
C SER A 133 -2.05 7.39 2.04
N ALA A 134 -2.08 6.06 2.25
CA ALA A 134 -2.43 5.11 1.20
C ALA A 134 -3.87 5.30 0.68
N ILE A 135 -4.83 5.59 1.57
CA ILE A 135 -6.20 5.95 1.20
C ILE A 135 -6.20 7.17 0.27
N ALA A 136 -5.46 8.23 0.59
CA ALA A 136 -5.41 9.42 -0.27
C ALA A 136 -4.77 9.12 -1.64
N LEU A 137 -3.76 8.25 -1.69
CA LEU A 137 -3.11 7.82 -2.93
C LEU A 137 -4.05 7.02 -3.86
N THR A 138 -5.09 6.36 -3.34
CA THR A 138 -6.09 5.67 -4.20
C THR A 138 -6.78 6.63 -5.18
N GLN A 139 -7.03 7.87 -4.77
CA GLN A 139 -7.65 8.89 -5.60
C GLN A 139 -6.67 9.42 -6.66
N ILE A 140 -5.39 9.52 -6.32
CA ILE A 140 -4.33 9.89 -7.28
C ILE A 140 -4.21 8.80 -8.35
N ALA A 141 -4.15 7.53 -7.94
CA ALA A 141 -4.12 6.38 -8.85
C ALA A 141 -5.31 6.41 -9.83
N GLN A 142 -6.51 6.71 -9.33
CA GLN A 142 -7.71 6.84 -10.16
C GLN A 142 -7.66 8.05 -11.10
N LYS A 143 -7.24 9.22 -10.60
CA LYS A 143 -7.15 10.47 -11.36
C LYS A 143 -6.19 10.36 -12.55
N TYR A 144 -5.02 9.75 -12.32
CA TYR A 144 -3.98 9.60 -13.35
C TYR A 144 -4.04 8.25 -14.08
N LYS A 145 -4.95 7.36 -13.68
CA LYS A 145 -5.12 6.01 -14.24
C LYS A 145 -3.83 5.21 -14.23
N VAL A 146 -3.09 5.24 -13.12
CA VAL A 146 -1.84 4.47 -12.91
C VAL A 146 -2.09 3.37 -11.90
N VAL A 147 -1.55 2.18 -12.14
CA VAL A 147 -1.65 1.07 -11.17
C VAL A 147 -0.93 1.47 -9.88
N PHE A 148 -1.59 1.26 -8.75
CA PHE A 148 -1.08 1.51 -7.41
C PHE A 148 -1.04 0.21 -6.61
N LEU A 149 0.18 -0.25 -6.29
CA LEU A 149 0.41 -1.40 -5.43
C LEU A 149 0.57 -0.94 -3.98
N VAL A 150 -0.44 -1.22 -3.17
CA VAL A 150 -0.47 -0.82 -1.77
C VAL A 150 0.40 -1.77 -0.96
N VAL A 151 1.46 -1.21 -0.34
CA VAL A 151 2.34 -1.90 0.59
C VAL A 151 3.07 -0.89 1.49
N PRO A 152 3.19 -1.13 2.81
CA PRO A 152 2.58 -2.20 3.61
C PRO A 152 1.25 -1.82 4.27
N ALA A 153 0.65 -0.65 3.99
CA ALA A 153 -0.60 -0.21 4.61
C ALA A 153 -1.68 -1.31 4.67
N ALA A 154 -2.19 -1.57 5.86
CA ALA A 154 -3.01 -2.74 6.16
C ALA A 154 -4.52 -2.45 6.19
N ASP A 155 -4.93 -1.19 6.27
CA ASP A 155 -6.34 -0.83 6.40
C ASP A 155 -7.19 -1.43 5.26
N HIS A 156 -8.14 -2.29 5.61
CA HIS A 156 -8.99 -2.97 4.62
C HIS A 156 -9.96 -2.00 3.91
N GLU A 157 -10.18 -0.80 4.44
CA GLU A 157 -11.00 0.23 3.78
C GLU A 157 -10.42 0.66 2.42
N ILE A 158 -9.10 0.52 2.23
CA ILE A 158 -8.40 0.83 0.96
C ILE A 158 -8.97 0.02 -0.21
N THR A 159 -9.30 -1.25 0.02
CA THR A 159 -9.89 -2.16 -0.97
C THR A 159 -11.36 -2.48 -0.66
N LYS A 160 -12.04 -1.56 0.03
CA LYS A 160 -13.49 -1.60 0.27
C LYS A 160 -14.12 -0.28 -0.14
N THR A 161 -14.03 0.74 0.71
CA THR A 161 -14.64 2.07 0.46
C THR A 161 -13.88 2.85 -0.60
N TYR A 162 -12.55 2.73 -0.61
CA TYR A 162 -11.67 3.48 -1.52
C TYR A 162 -11.20 2.66 -2.72
N LEU A 163 -11.77 1.46 -2.90
CA LEU A 163 -11.41 0.59 -4.00
C LEU A 163 -11.75 1.26 -5.34
N ASN A 164 -10.80 1.21 -6.25
CA ASN A 164 -11.03 1.45 -7.67
C ASN A 164 -10.12 0.50 -8.47
N ARG A 165 -10.40 0.35 -9.77
CA ARG A 165 -9.73 -0.63 -10.64
C ARG A 165 -8.19 -0.53 -10.69
N TYR A 166 -7.62 0.62 -10.33
CA TYR A 166 -6.17 0.83 -10.38
C TYR A 166 -5.47 0.44 -9.07
N VAL A 167 -6.21 0.15 -8.00
CA VAL A 167 -5.65 -0.12 -6.66
C VAL A 167 -5.57 -1.61 -6.43
N PHE A 168 -4.38 -2.10 -6.03
CA PHE A 168 -4.17 -3.48 -5.59
C PHE A 168 -3.53 -3.47 -4.21
N GLN A 169 -4.23 -4.03 -3.21
CA GLN A 169 -3.66 -4.21 -1.88
C GLN A 169 -2.99 -5.57 -1.80
N ILE A 170 -1.74 -5.57 -2.24
CA ILE A 170 -0.91 -6.77 -2.26
C ILE A 170 -0.50 -7.14 -0.84
N SER A 171 -0.31 -6.14 0.03
CA SER A 171 0.01 -6.37 1.43
C SER A 171 -1.09 -7.11 2.19
N SER A 172 -0.70 -7.79 3.27
CA SER A 172 -1.65 -8.31 4.25
C SER A 172 -2.44 -7.17 4.90
N THR A 173 -3.76 -7.34 4.91
CA THR A 173 -4.73 -6.37 5.44
C THR A 173 -5.09 -6.66 6.90
N THR A 174 -5.83 -5.76 7.56
CA THR A 174 -6.36 -5.98 8.90
C THR A 174 -7.25 -7.23 9.00
N TRP A 175 -7.89 -7.67 7.90
CA TRP A 175 -8.58 -8.96 7.85
C TRP A 175 -7.64 -10.15 7.93
N HIS A 176 -6.47 -10.10 7.28
CA HIS A 176 -5.49 -11.17 7.39
C HIS A 176 -4.98 -11.27 8.83
N ASP A 177 -4.65 -10.12 9.41
CA ASP A 177 -4.20 -10.00 10.79
C ASP A 177 -5.29 -10.51 11.76
N ALA A 178 -6.57 -10.16 11.51
CA ALA A 178 -7.71 -10.60 12.31
C ALA A 178 -7.98 -12.10 12.22
N ILE A 179 -7.94 -12.68 11.02
CA ILE A 179 -8.21 -14.12 10.81
C ILE A 179 -7.16 -14.95 11.55
N ALA A 180 -5.89 -14.56 11.49
CA ALA A 180 -4.83 -15.26 12.21
C ALA A 180 -4.82 -14.92 13.71
N GLY A 181 -4.60 -13.64 14.03
CA GLY A 181 -4.40 -13.16 15.39
C GLY A 181 -5.67 -13.11 16.23
N GLY A 182 -6.80 -12.72 15.65
CA GLY A 182 -8.10 -12.72 16.34
C GLY A 182 -8.56 -14.13 16.68
N THR A 183 -8.39 -15.09 15.75
CA THR A 183 -8.63 -16.51 16.04
C THR A 183 -7.72 -16.99 17.17
N PHE A 184 -6.41 -16.70 17.11
CA PHE A 184 -5.47 -17.06 18.17
C PHE A 184 -5.85 -16.44 19.52
N ALA A 185 -6.25 -15.16 19.56
CA ALA A 185 -6.68 -14.49 20.77
C ALA A 185 -7.85 -15.19 21.47
N THR A 186 -8.82 -15.73 20.72
CA THR A 186 -9.96 -16.46 21.29
C THR A 186 -9.61 -17.83 21.92
N THR A 187 -8.38 -18.32 21.68
CA THR A 187 -7.83 -19.50 22.37
C THR A 187 -7.26 -19.16 23.74
N LEU A 188 -6.96 -17.88 24.00
CA LEU A 188 -6.40 -17.38 25.26
C LEU A 188 -7.48 -16.95 26.26
N GLY A 189 -8.68 -16.58 25.77
CA GLY A 189 -9.82 -16.15 26.57
C GLY A 189 -10.99 -15.73 25.68
N LYS A 190 -12.18 -15.51 26.26
CA LYS A 190 -13.40 -15.17 25.53
C LYS A 190 -13.74 -13.70 25.57
N THR A 191 -13.34 -12.97 26.61
CA THR A 191 -13.51 -11.52 26.71
C THR A 191 -12.23 -10.80 26.29
N VAL A 192 -12.36 -9.86 25.35
CA VAL A 192 -11.22 -9.16 24.73
C VAL A 192 -11.36 -7.66 24.91
N ALA A 193 -10.23 -6.99 25.16
CA ALA A 193 -10.13 -5.54 25.12
C ALA A 193 -9.02 -5.06 24.18
N PHE A 194 -9.23 -3.92 23.54
CA PHE A 194 -8.27 -3.28 22.64
C PHE A 194 -7.79 -1.93 23.18
N LEU A 195 -6.54 -1.59 22.83
CA LEU A 195 -6.03 -0.23 22.82
C LEU A 195 -5.43 0.04 21.43
N ALA A 196 -6.01 0.97 20.69
CA ALA A 196 -5.65 1.25 19.29
C ALA A 196 -5.51 2.75 19.02
N PRO A 197 -4.74 3.17 17.99
CA PRO A 197 -4.74 4.56 17.58
C PRO A 197 -6.11 4.96 17.01
N SER A 198 -6.48 6.22 17.21
CA SER A 198 -7.76 6.79 16.77
C SER A 198 -7.86 7.11 15.26
N ASN A 199 -6.93 6.59 14.45
CA ASN A 199 -6.88 6.75 13.00
C ASN A 199 -7.57 5.60 12.26
N SER A 200 -7.52 5.60 10.92
CA SER A 200 -8.22 4.61 10.09
C SER A 200 -7.72 3.18 10.35
N TRP A 201 -6.40 2.97 10.42
CA TRP A 201 -5.79 1.68 10.71
C TRP A 201 -6.21 1.09 12.06
N GLY A 202 -6.19 1.89 13.13
CA GLY A 202 -6.59 1.40 14.46
C GLY A 202 -8.08 1.05 14.52
N ARG A 203 -8.94 1.85 13.88
CA ARG A 203 -10.39 1.57 13.80
C ARG A 203 -10.67 0.30 12.99
N SER A 204 -10.05 0.15 11.83
CA SER A 204 -10.28 -0.99 10.94
C SER A 204 -9.64 -2.28 11.44
N THR A 205 -8.58 -2.18 12.26
CA THR A 205 -8.06 -3.32 13.04
C THR A 205 -9.08 -3.77 14.07
N VAL A 206 -9.61 -2.86 14.89
CA VAL A 206 -10.63 -3.22 15.90
C VAL A 206 -11.87 -3.80 15.23
N ASP A 207 -12.34 -3.25 14.11
CA ASP A 207 -13.51 -3.76 13.38
C ASP A 207 -13.32 -5.20 12.89
N ALA A 208 -12.25 -5.46 12.12
CA ALA A 208 -11.96 -6.77 11.58
C ALA A 208 -11.70 -7.81 12.69
N TRP A 209 -10.88 -7.47 13.69
CA TRP A 209 -10.60 -8.38 14.81
C TRP A 209 -11.84 -8.64 15.66
N SER A 210 -12.65 -7.63 15.97
CA SER A 210 -13.91 -7.81 16.70
C SER A 210 -14.83 -8.78 15.98
N THR A 211 -14.93 -8.65 14.65
CA THR A 211 -15.73 -9.56 13.82
C THR A 211 -15.24 -11.00 13.93
N ILE A 212 -13.93 -11.25 13.75
CA ILE A 212 -13.38 -12.60 13.85
C ILE A 212 -13.51 -13.15 15.28
N ILE A 213 -13.26 -12.35 16.30
CA ILE A 213 -13.41 -12.75 17.71
C ILE A 213 -14.84 -13.20 17.99
N GLN A 214 -15.84 -12.45 17.54
CA GLN A 214 -17.26 -12.80 17.69
C GLN A 214 -17.60 -14.09 16.95
N GLN A 215 -17.12 -14.26 15.71
CA GLN A 215 -17.30 -15.50 14.94
C GLN A 215 -16.66 -16.72 15.60
N LYS A 216 -15.62 -16.53 16.43
CA LYS A 216 -14.95 -17.58 17.22
C LYS A 216 -15.52 -17.71 18.65
N GLY A 217 -16.67 -17.10 18.91
CA GLY A 217 -17.41 -17.22 20.17
C GLY A 217 -16.82 -16.40 21.32
N GLY A 218 -16.00 -15.39 21.02
CA GLY A 218 -15.56 -14.38 21.98
C GLY A 218 -16.42 -13.11 21.93
N SER A 219 -16.12 -12.15 22.80
CA SER A 219 -16.78 -10.85 22.88
C SER A 219 -15.77 -9.76 23.16
N VAL A 220 -15.92 -8.61 22.51
CA VAL A 220 -15.10 -7.43 22.77
C VAL A 220 -15.81 -6.57 23.83
N VAL A 221 -15.20 -6.48 25.01
CA VAL A 221 -15.80 -5.81 26.17
C VAL A 221 -15.27 -4.38 26.37
N ALA A 222 -14.17 -4.02 25.70
CA ALA A 222 -13.68 -2.65 25.62
C ALA A 222 -12.88 -2.40 24.33
N ALA A 223 -13.13 -1.27 23.67
CA ALA A 223 -12.33 -0.78 22.56
C ALA A 223 -11.89 0.66 22.88
N ILE A 224 -10.62 0.81 23.26
CA ILE A 224 -10.06 2.08 23.71
C ILE A 224 -9.24 2.68 22.58
N TYR A 225 -9.49 3.96 22.29
CA TYR A 225 -8.78 4.69 21.24
C TYR A 225 -7.97 5.85 21.82
N ALA A 226 -6.72 5.99 21.38
CA ALA A 226 -5.83 7.07 21.78
C ALA A 226 -5.30 7.83 20.55
N PRO A 227 -4.97 9.12 20.63
CA PRO A 227 -4.26 9.83 19.56
C PRO A 227 -2.91 9.16 19.22
N VAL A 228 -2.52 9.15 17.95
CA VAL A 228 -1.20 8.59 17.52
C VAL A 228 -0.01 9.28 18.20
N THR A 229 -0.20 10.51 18.67
CA THR A 229 0.78 11.31 19.42
C THR A 229 0.85 10.99 20.91
N THR A 230 0.06 10.03 21.40
CA THR A 230 0.02 9.67 22.82
C THR A 230 1.38 9.17 23.32
N THR A 231 1.86 9.79 24.40
CA THR A 231 3.10 9.44 25.10
C THR A 231 2.86 8.94 26.53
N ASP A 232 1.73 9.31 27.13
CA ASP A 232 1.26 8.75 28.41
C ASP A 232 0.03 7.87 28.18
N PHE A 233 0.23 6.55 28.30
CA PHE A 233 -0.82 5.54 28.14
C PHE A 233 -1.48 5.17 29.45
N THR A 234 -1.03 5.70 30.59
CA THR A 234 -1.56 5.39 31.93
C THR A 234 -3.10 5.46 32.02
N PRO A 235 -3.79 6.53 31.59
CA PRO A 235 -5.26 6.59 31.70
C PRO A 235 -5.97 5.54 30.82
N TYR A 236 -5.38 5.21 29.67
CA TYR A 236 -5.92 4.19 28.76
C TYR A 236 -5.70 2.78 29.33
N ILE A 237 -4.55 2.52 29.95
CA ILE A 237 -4.25 1.25 30.63
C ILE A 237 -5.14 1.07 31.87
N GLN A 238 -5.43 2.14 32.62
CA GLN A 238 -6.40 2.07 33.72
C GLN A 238 -7.81 1.69 33.23
N SER A 239 -8.25 2.31 32.12
CA SER A 239 -9.52 1.96 31.48
C SER A 239 -9.55 0.51 30.97
N LEU A 240 -8.42 0.04 30.43
CA LEU A 240 -8.22 -1.34 30.01
C LEU A 240 -8.36 -2.31 31.20
N LEU A 241 -7.68 -2.04 32.31
CA LEU A 241 -7.76 -2.89 33.51
C LEU A 241 -9.16 -2.90 34.13
N ALA A 242 -9.88 -1.77 34.07
CA ALA A 242 -11.26 -1.67 34.52
C ALA A 242 -12.24 -2.52 33.69
N SER A 243 -11.91 -2.82 32.42
CA SER A 243 -12.72 -3.69 31.55
C SER A 243 -12.78 -5.14 32.03
N LYS A 244 -11.79 -5.58 32.83
CA LYS A 244 -11.64 -6.97 33.29
C LYS A 244 -11.63 -8.02 32.17
N ALA A 245 -11.27 -7.65 30.94
CA ALA A 245 -11.14 -8.61 29.85
C ALA A 245 -10.06 -9.65 30.17
N GLU A 246 -10.26 -10.89 29.70
CA GLU A 246 -9.28 -11.97 29.84
C GLU A 246 -8.08 -11.75 28.92
N VAL A 247 -8.30 -11.16 27.74
CA VAL A 247 -7.29 -10.92 26.71
C VAL A 247 -7.20 -9.44 26.37
N PHE A 248 -5.98 -8.92 26.33
CA PHE A 248 -5.66 -7.58 25.84
C PHE A 248 -4.94 -7.67 24.49
N ILE A 249 -5.41 -6.86 23.54
CA ILE A 249 -4.83 -6.71 22.21
C ILE A 249 -4.31 -5.28 22.03
N PRO A 250 -3.00 -5.03 22.26
CA PRO A 250 -2.37 -3.77 21.94
C PRO A 250 -2.22 -3.62 20.41
N VAL A 251 -2.77 -2.55 19.86
CA VAL A 251 -2.64 -2.20 18.43
C VAL A 251 -1.86 -0.89 18.37
N TRP A 252 -0.54 -0.95 18.18
CA TRP A 252 0.28 0.26 18.19
C TRP A 252 1.59 0.05 17.42
N SER A 253 2.08 1.12 16.80
CA SER A 253 3.34 1.15 16.06
C SER A 253 3.97 2.54 16.12
N GLY A 254 5.19 2.69 15.58
CA GLY A 254 5.90 3.96 15.54
C GLY A 254 6.51 4.36 16.88
N ALA A 255 6.82 5.66 17.02
CA ALA A 255 7.75 6.17 18.03
C ALA A 255 7.38 5.85 19.49
N THR A 256 6.08 5.72 19.81
CA THR A 256 5.61 5.51 21.18
C THR A 256 5.25 4.05 21.49
N ALA A 257 5.52 3.12 20.58
CA ALA A 257 5.28 1.68 20.79
C ALA A 257 6.09 1.12 21.97
N LEU A 258 7.38 1.45 22.08
CA LEU A 258 8.20 1.04 23.24
C LEU A 258 7.60 1.56 24.55
N THR A 259 7.22 2.83 24.59
CA THR A 259 6.63 3.47 25.77
C THR A 259 5.34 2.78 26.21
N LEU A 260 4.47 2.42 25.27
CA LEU A 260 3.26 1.65 25.56
C LEU A 260 3.62 0.31 26.24
N TYR A 261 4.53 -0.49 25.67
CA TYR A 261 4.89 -1.79 26.26
C TYR A 261 5.60 -1.67 27.61
N GLN A 262 6.41 -0.63 27.82
CA GLN A 262 6.97 -0.31 29.13
C GLN A 262 5.87 -0.06 30.17
N GLN A 263 4.85 0.72 29.81
CA GLN A 263 3.74 1.06 30.71
C GLN A 263 2.79 -0.13 30.93
N ILE A 264 2.56 -0.97 29.91
CA ILE A 264 1.82 -2.25 30.05
C ILE A 264 2.51 -3.12 31.11
N ASN A 265 3.84 -3.27 31.00
CA ASN A 265 4.62 -4.06 31.94
C ASN A 265 4.60 -3.48 33.36
N ALA A 266 4.83 -2.17 33.50
CA ALA A 266 4.86 -1.48 34.79
C ALA A 266 3.49 -1.44 35.50
N SER A 267 2.39 -1.42 34.74
CA SER A 267 1.01 -1.35 35.28
C SER A 267 0.46 -2.71 35.74
N GLY A 268 1.24 -3.78 35.58
CA GLY A 268 0.83 -5.12 36.00
C GLY A 268 -0.22 -5.78 35.10
N VAL A 269 -0.29 -5.39 33.82
CA VAL A 269 -1.29 -5.94 32.87
C VAL A 269 -1.08 -7.44 32.66
N TYR A 270 0.17 -7.89 32.52
CA TYR A 270 0.50 -9.29 32.28
C TYR A 270 0.09 -10.24 33.42
N GLN A 271 -0.12 -9.73 34.64
CA GLN A 271 -0.59 -10.50 35.80
C GLN A 271 -2.11 -10.67 35.79
N LYS A 272 -2.84 -9.83 35.04
CA LYS A 272 -4.30 -9.78 35.06
C LYS A 272 -4.93 -10.24 33.75
N MET A 273 -4.21 -10.10 32.63
CA MET A 273 -4.72 -10.35 31.29
C MET A 273 -3.67 -11.13 30.49
N LYS A 274 -4.13 -11.98 29.56
CA LYS A 274 -3.26 -12.51 28.50
C LYS A 274 -3.07 -11.42 27.45
N VAL A 275 -1.87 -11.27 26.91
CA VAL A 275 -1.59 -10.24 25.92
C VAL A 275 -1.14 -10.90 24.62
N THR A 276 -1.79 -10.56 23.51
CA THR A 276 -1.43 -11.03 22.18
C THR A 276 -1.85 -9.99 21.14
N SER A 277 -1.09 -9.89 20.05
CA SER A 277 -1.37 -9.01 18.91
C SER A 277 -0.41 -9.41 17.77
N GLY A 278 -0.09 -8.47 16.88
CA GLY A 278 1.09 -8.55 16.04
C GLY A 278 2.38 -8.58 16.85
N ILE A 279 3.35 -9.39 16.42
CA ILE A 279 4.74 -9.32 16.87
C ILE A 279 5.41 -8.11 16.21
N PRO A 280 6.01 -7.20 16.99
CA PRO A 280 6.70 -6.03 16.45
C PRO A 280 7.96 -6.37 15.64
N ASP A 281 8.46 -5.40 14.88
CA ASP A 281 9.66 -5.56 14.07
C ASP A 281 10.92 -5.86 14.92
N LEU A 282 11.84 -6.61 14.34
CA LEU A 282 13.07 -7.09 14.98
C LEU A 282 13.95 -5.96 15.46
N ALA A 283 13.97 -4.83 14.74
CA ALA A 283 14.78 -3.69 15.11
C ALA A 283 14.27 -3.05 16.40
N THR A 284 12.96 -2.82 16.52
CA THR A 284 12.34 -2.32 17.76
C THR A 284 12.47 -3.33 18.90
N LEU A 285 12.27 -4.63 18.63
CA LEU A 285 12.44 -5.69 19.63
C LEU A 285 13.85 -5.70 20.23
N ASN A 286 14.88 -5.55 19.40
CA ASN A 286 16.27 -5.76 19.79
C ASN A 286 17.04 -4.48 20.12
N LEU A 287 16.97 -3.46 19.26
CA LEU A 287 17.77 -2.25 19.38
C LEU A 287 17.16 -1.28 20.40
N LEU A 288 15.83 -1.18 20.40
CA LEU A 288 15.09 -0.42 21.41
C LEU A 288 14.78 -1.28 22.65
N LYS A 289 15.25 -2.53 22.67
CA LYS A 289 15.11 -3.50 23.78
C LYS A 289 13.67 -3.73 24.20
N MET A 290 12.71 -3.56 23.28
CA MET A 290 11.29 -3.75 23.58
C MET A 290 10.95 -5.19 23.98
N GLY A 291 11.71 -6.18 23.50
CA GLY A 291 11.53 -7.59 23.87
C GLY A 291 11.61 -7.86 25.37
N LEU A 292 12.30 -7.01 26.15
CA LEU A 292 12.37 -7.13 27.62
C LEU A 292 11.02 -6.88 28.31
N TYR A 293 10.08 -6.22 27.62
CA TYR A 293 8.75 -5.88 28.15
C TYR A 293 7.64 -6.78 27.56
N LEU A 294 8.02 -7.89 26.92
CA LEU A 294 7.14 -8.83 26.22
C LEU A 294 7.30 -10.26 26.77
N PRO A 295 7.03 -10.50 28.07
CA PRO A 295 7.27 -11.81 28.69
C PRO A 295 6.38 -12.90 28.07
N ASN A 296 7.01 -13.97 27.57
CA ASN A 296 6.33 -15.11 26.94
C ASN A 296 5.34 -14.71 25.82
N TYR A 297 5.64 -13.64 25.09
CA TYR A 297 4.72 -13.07 24.12
C TYR A 297 4.54 -13.99 22.90
N LYS A 298 3.28 -14.31 22.61
CA LYS A 298 2.85 -15.07 21.44
C LYS A 298 1.85 -14.24 20.65
N GLY A 299 1.97 -14.26 19.33
CA GLY A 299 1.12 -13.46 18.49
C GLY A 299 1.24 -13.80 17.02
N MET A 300 0.46 -13.10 16.21
CA MET A 300 0.58 -13.20 14.76
C MET A 300 1.84 -12.48 14.27
N MET A 301 2.40 -12.95 13.16
CA MET A 301 3.44 -12.23 12.42
C MET A 301 3.16 -12.35 10.92
N LYS A 302 3.36 -11.25 10.19
CA LYS A 302 3.16 -11.22 8.73
C LYS A 302 4.22 -12.06 8.03
N TYR A 303 5.47 -11.91 8.47
CA TYR A 303 6.64 -12.58 7.92
C TYR A 303 7.84 -12.34 8.85
N ALA A 304 8.77 -13.29 8.90
CA ALA A 304 10.17 -13.09 9.30
C ALA A 304 11.01 -14.17 8.60
N TRP A 305 12.31 -13.93 8.43
CA TRP A 305 13.24 -14.78 7.66
C TRP A 305 13.14 -16.29 7.93
N ASN A 306 12.75 -16.70 9.14
CA ASN A 306 12.71 -18.08 9.60
C ASN A 306 11.30 -18.67 9.75
N LEU A 307 10.24 -17.91 9.48
CA LEU A 307 8.86 -18.38 9.64
C LEU A 307 8.35 -19.21 8.46
N PRO A 308 8.61 -18.85 7.18
CA PRO A 308 8.30 -19.73 6.06
C PRO A 308 9.08 -21.04 6.17
N GLN A 309 8.37 -22.16 6.26
CA GLN A 309 8.97 -23.51 6.33
C GLN A 309 9.10 -24.10 4.93
N ASN A 310 10.26 -24.71 4.63
CA ASN A 310 10.52 -25.41 3.35
C ASN A 310 10.19 -24.58 2.10
N ASN A 311 10.63 -23.31 2.05
CA ASN A 311 10.30 -22.38 0.98
C ASN A 311 11.56 -21.89 0.25
N PRO A 312 11.87 -22.41 -0.96
CA PRO A 312 13.03 -21.98 -1.74
C PRO A 312 13.03 -20.50 -2.14
N VAL A 313 11.85 -19.88 -2.29
CA VAL A 313 11.75 -18.44 -2.58
C VAL A 313 12.20 -17.63 -1.36
N ASN A 314 11.82 -18.07 -0.16
CA ASN A 314 12.28 -17.49 1.09
C ASN A 314 13.79 -17.69 1.27
N ASP A 315 14.32 -18.89 0.99
CA ASP A 315 15.75 -19.16 1.06
C ASP A 315 16.55 -18.24 0.14
N TRP A 316 16.04 -18.00 -1.08
CA TRP A 316 16.61 -17.00 -2.00
C TRP A 316 16.57 -15.60 -1.41
N LEU A 317 15.43 -15.15 -0.88
CA LEU A 317 15.30 -13.82 -0.28
C LEU A 317 16.31 -13.64 0.85
N VAL A 318 16.39 -14.59 1.79
CA VAL A 318 17.32 -14.51 2.93
C VAL A 318 18.76 -14.46 2.44
N SER A 319 19.14 -15.35 1.52
CA SER A 319 20.50 -15.38 0.96
C SER A 319 20.85 -14.06 0.26
N LYS A 320 19.98 -13.56 -0.62
CA LYS A 320 20.23 -12.33 -1.38
C LYS A 320 20.24 -11.09 -0.49
N TYR A 321 19.34 -11.02 0.48
CA TYR A 321 19.31 -9.95 1.46
C TYR A 321 20.61 -9.93 2.27
N VAL A 322 21.07 -11.08 2.76
CA VAL A 322 22.35 -11.20 3.50
C VAL A 322 23.54 -10.78 2.65
N GLU A 323 23.60 -11.20 1.39
CA GLU A 323 24.64 -10.80 0.43
C GLU A 323 24.70 -9.26 0.28
N LEU A 324 23.56 -8.63 0.02
CA LEU A 324 23.47 -7.17 -0.17
C LEU A 324 23.75 -6.41 1.13
N TYR A 325 23.33 -6.96 2.27
CA TYR A 325 23.62 -6.39 3.58
C TYR A 325 25.13 -6.31 3.81
N LYS A 326 25.87 -7.41 3.57
CA LYS A 326 27.33 -7.45 3.72
C LYS A 326 28.04 -6.46 2.79
N LYS A 327 27.48 -6.27 1.59
CA LYS A 327 27.94 -5.29 0.59
C LYS A 327 27.51 -3.85 0.89
N LYS A 328 26.71 -3.61 1.94
CA LYS A 328 26.11 -2.30 2.27
C LYS A 328 25.31 -1.71 1.10
N ALA A 329 24.67 -2.58 0.33
CA ALA A 329 23.93 -2.22 -0.88
C ALA A 329 22.42 -2.08 -0.67
N LEU A 330 21.89 -2.55 0.46
CA LEU A 330 20.45 -2.44 0.76
C LEU A 330 20.03 -0.96 0.88
N PRO A 331 18.94 -0.53 0.20
CA PRO A 331 18.23 0.70 0.53
C PRO A 331 18.05 0.91 2.04
N THR A 332 18.61 2.01 2.57
CA THR A 332 18.29 2.44 3.94
C THR A 332 18.54 3.92 4.14
N MET A 333 17.54 4.65 4.63
CA MET A 333 17.69 6.08 4.93
C MET A 333 18.75 6.37 5.99
N GLY A 334 19.24 5.36 6.72
CA GLY A 334 20.17 5.54 7.83
C GLY A 334 19.60 6.42 8.95
N SER A 335 18.29 6.72 8.91
CA SER A 335 17.62 7.57 9.87
C SER A 335 17.38 6.75 11.14
N VAL A 336 18.16 7.03 12.17
CA VAL A 336 18.21 6.34 13.48
C VAL A 336 18.73 4.90 13.43
N LEU A 337 18.32 4.11 12.43
CA LEU A 337 18.69 2.70 12.27
C LEU A 337 19.10 2.44 10.81
N ILE A 338 20.16 1.67 10.64
CA ILE A 338 20.46 0.98 9.37
C ILE A 338 19.53 -0.23 9.23
N ALA A 339 19.52 -0.87 8.04
CA ALA A 339 18.76 -2.09 7.83
C ALA A 339 19.09 -3.14 8.92
N PHE A 340 18.09 -3.89 9.39
CA PHE A 340 18.36 -5.01 10.29
C PHE A 340 19.04 -6.14 9.49
N PRO A 341 19.97 -6.92 10.07
CA PRO A 341 20.73 -7.94 9.33
C PRO A 341 19.91 -9.10 8.76
N LEU A 342 18.62 -9.22 9.08
CA LEU A 342 17.76 -10.28 8.59
C LEU A 342 16.45 -9.69 8.05
N PRO A 343 15.88 -10.25 6.96
CA PRO A 343 14.65 -9.73 6.40
C PRO A 343 13.47 -9.98 7.35
N ASP A 344 12.65 -8.95 7.52
CA ASP A 344 11.56 -8.91 8.49
C ASP A 344 10.24 -8.42 7.84
N LEU A 345 9.14 -8.45 8.58
CA LEU A 345 7.77 -8.02 8.25
C LEU A 345 7.58 -7.43 6.85
N PHE A 346 7.97 -6.17 6.67
CA PHE A 346 7.67 -5.40 5.46
C PHE A 346 8.65 -5.66 4.31
N VAL A 347 9.79 -6.31 4.56
CA VAL A 347 10.63 -6.89 3.49
C VAL A 347 9.88 -8.03 2.82
N GLY A 348 9.21 -8.89 3.58
CA GLY A 348 8.39 -9.96 3.03
C GLY A 348 7.20 -9.41 2.22
N GLU A 349 6.47 -8.45 2.77
CA GLU A 349 5.33 -7.81 2.09
C GLU A 349 5.77 -7.03 0.83
N GLY A 350 6.86 -6.27 0.92
CA GLY A 350 7.47 -5.59 -0.23
C GLY A 350 7.88 -6.58 -1.31
N PHE A 351 8.47 -7.72 -0.94
CA PHE A 351 8.85 -8.77 -1.88
C PHE A 351 7.64 -9.31 -2.64
N VAL A 352 6.53 -9.59 -1.96
CA VAL A 352 5.30 -10.06 -2.63
C VAL A 352 4.83 -9.04 -3.67
N ALA A 353 4.85 -7.74 -3.35
CA ALA A 353 4.48 -6.67 -4.29
C ALA A 353 5.44 -6.58 -5.49
N GLY A 354 6.75 -6.60 -5.25
CA GLY A 354 7.76 -6.57 -6.31
C GLY A 354 7.70 -7.81 -7.21
N HIS A 355 7.48 -8.98 -6.61
CA HIS A 355 7.35 -10.25 -7.33
C HIS A 355 6.10 -10.24 -8.22
N ALA A 356 4.94 -9.82 -7.70
CA ALA A 356 3.71 -9.68 -8.48
C ALA A 356 3.89 -8.72 -9.66
N LEU A 357 4.49 -7.55 -9.43
CA LEU A 357 4.74 -6.58 -10.50
C LEU A 357 5.72 -7.12 -11.54
N GLY A 358 6.79 -7.77 -11.12
CA GLY A 358 7.75 -8.36 -12.04
C GLY A 358 7.12 -9.43 -12.92
N LEU A 359 6.26 -10.29 -12.37
CA LEU A 359 5.50 -11.27 -13.15
C LEU A 359 4.52 -10.58 -14.12
N ALA A 360 3.86 -9.51 -13.68
CA ALA A 360 2.98 -8.73 -14.55
C ALA A 360 3.76 -8.09 -15.71
N LEU A 361 4.90 -7.45 -15.45
CA LEU A 361 5.78 -6.88 -16.47
C LEU A 361 6.29 -7.95 -17.43
N LYS A 362 6.70 -9.12 -16.93
CA LYS A 362 7.09 -10.26 -17.77
C LYS A 362 5.95 -10.68 -18.70
N LYS A 363 4.72 -10.77 -18.18
CA LYS A 363 3.51 -11.12 -18.95
C LYS A 363 3.14 -10.06 -19.99
N THR A 364 3.37 -8.78 -19.72
CA THR A 364 3.05 -7.67 -20.65
C THR A 364 4.18 -7.32 -21.62
N GLY A 365 5.33 -8.00 -21.55
CA GLY A 365 6.53 -7.65 -22.32
C GLY A 365 7.13 -6.30 -21.91
N GLY A 366 6.95 -5.91 -20.65
CA GLY A 366 7.40 -4.64 -20.09
C GLY A 366 6.50 -3.45 -20.43
N SER A 367 5.27 -3.69 -20.89
CA SER A 367 4.29 -2.63 -21.07
C SER A 367 3.72 -2.22 -19.72
N THR A 368 3.77 -0.92 -19.45
CA THR A 368 3.28 -0.21 -18.26
C THR A 368 1.86 0.32 -18.41
N ASP A 369 1.21 0.05 -19.56
CA ASP A 369 -0.19 0.40 -19.77
C ASP A 369 -1.05 -0.20 -18.64
N SER A 370 -1.79 0.66 -17.95
CA SER A 370 -2.49 0.28 -16.73
C SER A 370 -3.50 -0.84 -16.96
N GLU A 371 -4.17 -0.88 -18.11
CA GLU A 371 -5.14 -1.94 -18.41
C GLU A 371 -4.44 -3.28 -18.66
N LYS A 372 -3.29 -3.29 -19.34
CA LYS A 372 -2.47 -4.50 -19.47
C LYS A 372 -1.96 -4.98 -18.12
N LEU A 373 -1.51 -4.07 -17.25
CA LEU A 373 -1.03 -4.43 -15.91
C LEU A 373 -2.17 -4.97 -15.03
N ILE A 374 -3.34 -4.34 -15.03
CA ILE A 374 -4.54 -4.82 -14.32
C ILE A 374 -4.87 -6.25 -14.76
N ASN A 375 -4.97 -6.49 -16.07
CA ASN A 375 -5.24 -7.83 -16.62
C ASN A 375 -4.14 -8.86 -16.33
N ALA A 376 -2.92 -8.40 -16.07
CA ALA A 376 -1.81 -9.25 -15.70
C ALA A 376 -1.83 -9.62 -14.20
N LEU A 377 -2.27 -8.70 -13.34
CA LEU A 377 -2.35 -8.86 -11.88
C LEU A 377 -3.63 -9.56 -11.43
N GLU A 378 -4.77 -9.30 -12.05
CA GLU A 378 -6.05 -9.93 -11.67
C GLU A 378 -6.01 -11.46 -11.81
N GLY A 379 -6.28 -12.16 -10.72
CA GLY A 379 -6.26 -13.62 -10.68
C GLY A 379 -4.85 -14.22 -10.67
N LEU A 380 -3.80 -13.39 -10.66
CA LEU A 380 -2.41 -13.87 -10.63
C LEU A 380 -2.19 -14.75 -9.40
N THR A 381 -1.70 -15.96 -9.64
CA THR A 381 -1.30 -16.93 -8.61
C THR A 381 0.16 -17.27 -8.78
N PHE A 382 0.94 -17.22 -7.70
CA PHE A 382 2.38 -17.46 -7.73
C PHE A 382 2.91 -17.88 -6.36
N THR A 383 3.93 -18.73 -6.34
CA THR A 383 4.65 -19.07 -5.11
C THR A 383 5.63 -17.95 -4.76
N SER A 384 5.51 -17.39 -3.57
CA SER A 384 6.33 -16.28 -3.06
C SER A 384 7.01 -16.65 -1.74
N VAL A 385 7.66 -15.69 -1.09
CA VAL A 385 8.36 -15.87 0.21
C VAL A 385 7.42 -16.28 1.34
N LYS A 386 6.11 -16.05 1.19
CA LYS A 386 5.05 -16.47 2.12
C LYS A 386 4.26 -17.69 1.63
N GLY A 387 4.83 -18.50 0.73
CA GLY A 387 4.10 -19.58 0.08
C GLY A 387 3.23 -19.07 -1.07
N ASP A 388 2.15 -19.78 -1.38
CA ASP A 388 1.30 -19.43 -2.52
C ASP A 388 0.48 -18.17 -2.24
N ILE A 389 0.57 -17.22 -3.18
CA ILE A 389 -0.17 -15.96 -3.18
C ILE A 389 -1.16 -16.00 -4.34
N LYS A 390 -2.39 -15.57 -4.09
CA LYS A 390 -3.36 -15.28 -5.15
C LYS A 390 -3.86 -13.85 -5.02
N ILE A 391 -3.74 -13.06 -6.08
CA ILE A 391 -4.38 -11.74 -6.18
C ILE A 391 -5.81 -11.95 -6.69
N ARG A 392 -6.79 -11.63 -5.87
CA ARG A 392 -8.20 -11.76 -6.21
C ARG A 392 -8.61 -10.71 -7.24
N LYS A 393 -9.46 -11.13 -8.16
CA LYS A 393 -9.96 -10.25 -9.23
C LYS A 393 -11.08 -9.33 -8.70
N GLU A 394 -11.86 -9.83 -7.75
CA GLU A 394 -13.07 -9.19 -7.25
C GLU A 394 -12.74 -7.89 -6.50
N ASP A 395 -11.69 -7.89 -5.68
CA ASP A 395 -11.36 -6.79 -4.77
C ASP A 395 -9.87 -6.44 -4.72
N HIS A 396 -9.06 -7.05 -5.59
CA HIS A 396 -7.62 -6.81 -5.70
C HIS A 396 -6.84 -7.01 -4.39
N ARG A 397 -7.39 -7.82 -3.47
CA ARG A 397 -6.70 -8.28 -2.27
C ARG A 397 -5.96 -9.58 -2.53
N THR A 398 -4.91 -9.82 -1.76
CA THR A 398 -4.25 -11.12 -1.76
C THR A 398 -4.99 -12.14 -0.88
N VAL A 399 -4.84 -13.41 -1.25
CA VAL A 399 -4.92 -14.56 -0.36
C VAL A 399 -3.49 -14.99 -0.09
N GLN A 400 -3.13 -15.13 1.17
CA GLN A 400 -1.74 -15.40 1.57
C GLN A 400 -1.65 -16.06 2.95
N ASP A 401 -0.53 -16.72 3.23
CA ASP A 401 -0.27 -17.30 4.54
C ASP A 401 0.02 -16.21 5.59
N MET A 402 -0.33 -16.52 6.83
CA MET A 402 0.03 -15.75 8.03
C MET A 402 0.64 -16.69 9.07
N TYR A 403 1.42 -16.17 10.01
CA TYR A 403 2.14 -16.98 10.98
C TYR A 403 1.69 -16.68 12.41
N ILE A 404 1.68 -17.69 13.26
CA ILE A 404 1.70 -17.51 14.72
C ILE A 404 3.11 -17.86 15.20
N ALA A 405 3.67 -17.02 16.05
CA ALA A 405 5.01 -17.20 16.58
C ALA A 405 5.10 -16.81 18.07
N GLN A 406 6.16 -17.25 18.72
CA GLN A 406 6.57 -16.83 20.06
C GLN A 406 7.86 -16.03 19.99
N ILE A 407 7.95 -14.93 20.72
CA ILE A 407 9.23 -14.25 20.88
C ILE A 407 10.10 -15.07 21.85
N VAL A 408 11.28 -15.47 21.39
CA VAL A 408 12.28 -16.19 22.18
C VAL A 408 13.62 -15.48 22.13
N TRP A 409 14.47 -15.77 23.12
CA TRP A 409 15.88 -15.38 23.06
C TRP A 409 16.64 -16.39 22.19
N ASP A 410 17.23 -15.92 21.10
CA ASP A 410 18.00 -16.72 20.15
C ASP A 410 19.46 -16.27 20.12
N THR A 411 20.38 -17.23 20.20
CA THR A 411 21.83 -17.01 20.17
C THR A 411 22.48 -17.55 18.89
N THR A 412 21.70 -18.13 17.97
CA THR A 412 22.25 -18.93 16.87
C THR A 412 21.93 -18.39 15.48
N SER A 413 20.77 -17.78 15.26
CA SER A 413 20.32 -17.45 13.89
C SER A 413 21.20 -16.42 13.23
N LEU A 414 21.68 -15.41 13.97
CA LEU A 414 22.53 -14.37 13.38
C LEU A 414 23.91 -14.92 13.01
N ALA A 415 24.48 -15.78 13.86
CA ALA A 415 25.77 -16.44 13.65
C ALA A 415 25.79 -17.39 12.44
N LYS A 416 24.61 -17.90 12.02
CA LYS A 416 24.47 -18.68 10.79
C LYS A 416 24.88 -17.89 9.53
N TYR A 417 24.66 -16.57 9.54
CA TYR A 417 24.83 -15.73 8.35
C TYR A 417 26.00 -14.75 8.45
N TYR A 418 26.39 -14.37 9.66
CA TYR A 418 27.29 -13.25 9.91
C TYR A 418 28.43 -13.60 10.87
N THR A 419 29.59 -13.01 10.58
CA THR A 419 30.69 -12.84 11.54
C THR A 419 30.65 -11.42 12.13
N GLU A 420 31.43 -11.17 13.19
CA GLU A 420 31.53 -9.81 13.76
C GLU A 420 32.01 -8.75 12.75
N GLN A 421 32.81 -9.14 11.76
CA GLN A 421 33.35 -8.23 10.75
C GLN A 421 32.30 -7.82 9.72
N ASP A 422 31.30 -8.67 9.50
CA ASP A 422 30.20 -8.38 8.58
C ASP A 422 29.20 -7.36 9.17
N LEU A 423 29.21 -7.19 10.49
CA LEU A 423 28.23 -6.38 11.21
C LEU A 423 28.82 -5.04 11.64
N PRO A 424 28.06 -3.93 11.48
CA PRO A 424 28.38 -2.67 12.11
C PRO A 424 28.25 -2.78 13.63
N ASP A 425 28.93 -1.89 14.36
CA ASP A 425 29.04 -1.94 15.83
C ASP A 425 27.68 -2.01 16.53
N LEU A 426 26.67 -1.37 15.96
CA LEU A 426 25.29 -1.41 16.46
C LEU A 426 24.73 -2.83 16.64
N TYR A 427 25.09 -3.77 15.76
CA TYR A 427 24.56 -5.14 15.77
C TYR A 427 25.52 -6.19 16.34
N LYS A 428 26.80 -5.86 16.55
CA LYS A 428 27.77 -6.78 17.15
C LYS A 428 27.31 -7.35 18.51
N PRO A 429 26.66 -6.57 19.40
CA PRO A 429 26.12 -7.13 20.63
C PRO A 429 25.13 -8.27 20.37
N LEU A 430 24.23 -8.13 19.40
CA LEU A 430 23.21 -9.16 19.08
C LEU A 430 23.84 -10.49 18.67
N LEU A 431 24.99 -10.44 17.99
CA LEU A 431 25.75 -11.65 17.64
C LEU A 431 26.40 -12.31 18.86
N LYS A 432 26.86 -11.52 19.83
CA LYS A 432 27.58 -12.00 21.02
C LYS A 432 26.67 -12.54 22.11
N ILE A 433 25.59 -11.82 22.41
CA ILE A 433 24.73 -12.09 23.56
C ILE A 433 23.42 -12.78 23.15
N GLY A 434 23.05 -12.69 21.88
CA GLY A 434 21.76 -13.12 21.34
C GLY A 434 20.81 -11.96 21.08
N MET A 435 19.66 -12.31 20.51
CA MET A 435 18.61 -11.39 20.09
C MET A 435 17.24 -12.01 20.36
N PHE A 436 16.22 -11.17 20.48
CA PHE A 436 14.83 -11.59 20.37
C PHE A 436 14.52 -11.97 18.92
N ALA A 437 14.01 -13.18 18.74
CA ALA A 437 13.62 -13.74 17.45
C ALA A 437 12.24 -14.42 17.54
N PRO A 438 11.45 -14.42 16.46
CA PRO A 438 10.22 -15.19 16.40
C PRO A 438 10.55 -16.67 16.22
N GLN A 439 10.09 -17.50 17.16
CA GLN A 439 10.03 -18.94 17.02
C GLN A 439 8.70 -19.34 16.38
N TYR A 440 8.75 -20.10 15.31
CA TYR A 440 7.58 -20.65 14.63
C TYR A 440 6.69 -21.43 15.61
N ILE A 441 5.38 -21.17 15.58
CA ILE A 441 4.36 -22.01 16.24
C ILE A 441 3.50 -22.68 15.17
N ASP A 442 2.90 -21.89 14.28
CA ASP A 442 1.94 -22.38 13.29
C ASP A 442 1.87 -21.48 12.06
N THR A 443 1.37 -22.03 10.95
CA THR A 443 0.99 -21.28 9.76
C THR A 443 -0.51 -21.33 9.57
N VAL A 444 -1.15 -20.17 9.59
CA VAL A 444 -2.52 -20.02 9.11
C VAL A 444 -2.45 -19.94 7.59
N LYS A 445 -2.71 -21.07 6.92
CA LYS A 445 -2.59 -21.21 5.48
C LYS A 445 -3.71 -20.51 4.72
N SER A 446 -3.38 -19.94 3.56
CA SER A 446 -4.35 -19.40 2.59
C SER A 446 -5.40 -18.49 3.23
N VAL A 447 -4.96 -17.57 4.10
CA VAL A 447 -5.85 -16.62 4.76
C VAL A 447 -6.57 -15.81 3.70
N THR A 448 -7.89 -15.92 3.71
CA THR A 448 -8.77 -15.36 2.68
C THR A 448 -9.67 -14.32 3.36
N PRO A 449 -9.36 -13.01 3.24
CA PRO A 449 -10.27 -11.97 3.71
C PRO A 449 -11.66 -12.09 3.08
N PRO A 450 -12.74 -11.65 3.75
CA PRO A 450 -14.04 -11.56 3.11
C PRO A 450 -13.98 -10.64 1.88
N VAL A 451 -14.82 -10.94 0.89
CA VAL A 451 -15.07 -10.06 -0.25
C VAL A 451 -16.16 -9.08 0.17
N GLU A 452 -15.75 -7.85 0.50
CA GLU A 452 -16.65 -6.80 0.98
C GLU A 452 -17.19 -5.93 -0.17
N VAL A 453 -16.48 -5.93 -1.30
CA VAL A 453 -16.81 -5.22 -2.53
C VAL A 453 -16.39 -6.10 -3.71
N ASN A 454 -17.09 -6.00 -4.83
CA ASN A 454 -16.74 -6.71 -6.05
C ASN A 454 -16.74 -5.74 -7.24
N LEU A 455 -15.57 -5.52 -7.85
CA LEU A 455 -15.39 -4.72 -9.07
C LEU A 455 -16.16 -5.27 -10.27
N TYR A 456 -16.44 -6.57 -10.25
CA TYR A 456 -17.09 -7.33 -11.31
C TYR A 456 -18.32 -8.06 -10.74
N PRO A 457 -19.36 -7.33 -10.28
CA PRO A 457 -20.55 -7.97 -9.75
C PRO A 457 -21.14 -8.90 -10.83
N PRO A 458 -21.66 -10.09 -10.46
CA PRO A 458 -22.35 -10.94 -11.40
C PRO A 458 -23.42 -10.12 -12.13
N GLN A 459 -23.44 -10.18 -13.46
CA GLN A 459 -24.53 -9.57 -14.20
C GLN A 459 -25.83 -10.18 -13.68
N GLN A 460 -26.70 -9.35 -13.09
CA GLN A 460 -28.04 -9.81 -12.76
C GLN A 460 -28.63 -10.36 -14.06
N PRO A 461 -29.19 -11.59 -14.07
CA PRO A 461 -29.96 -12.04 -15.23
C PRO A 461 -30.96 -10.92 -15.51
N ALA A 462 -30.95 -10.40 -16.74
CA ALA A 462 -31.83 -9.32 -17.14
C ALA A 462 -33.19 -9.62 -16.55
N GLN A 463 -33.67 -8.74 -15.65
CA GLN A 463 -35.04 -8.87 -15.17
C GLN A 463 -35.86 -8.96 -16.44
N GLN A 464 -36.46 -10.13 -16.68
CA GLN A 464 -37.45 -10.25 -17.73
C GLN A 464 -38.45 -9.17 -17.37
N GLN A 465 -38.47 -8.09 -18.18
CA GLN A 465 -39.56 -7.14 -18.10
C GLN A 465 -40.81 -8.00 -18.03
N PRO A 466 -41.67 -7.86 -17.01
CA PRO A 466 -42.90 -8.63 -16.96
C PRO A 466 -43.53 -8.49 -18.33
N THR A 467 -43.71 -9.63 -19.00
CA THR A 467 -44.30 -9.67 -20.33
C THR A 467 -45.56 -8.85 -20.24
N GLN A 468 -45.56 -7.68 -20.91
CA GLN A 468 -46.78 -6.90 -21.03
C GLN A 468 -47.84 -7.89 -21.55
N PRO A 469 -49.01 -8.01 -20.89
CA PRO A 469 -50.07 -8.82 -21.45
C PRO A 469 -50.29 -8.33 -22.88
N THR A 470 -50.23 -9.28 -23.82
CA THR A 470 -50.35 -9.04 -25.25
C THR A 470 -51.58 -8.17 -25.50
N LYS A 471 -51.34 -6.90 -25.82
CA LYS A 471 -52.38 -5.97 -26.24
C LYS A 471 -52.98 -6.53 -27.53
N PRO A 472 -54.32 -6.65 -27.68
CA PRO A 472 -54.91 -7.08 -28.93
C PRO A 472 -54.45 -6.15 -30.06
N ALA A 473 -54.15 -6.76 -31.21
CA ALA A 473 -53.52 -6.11 -32.36
C ALA A 473 -54.22 -4.79 -32.70
N GLN A 474 -53.48 -3.68 -32.55
CA GLN A 474 -53.91 -2.39 -33.10
C GLN A 474 -53.64 -2.38 -34.61
N PRO A 475 -54.52 -1.79 -35.44
CA PRO A 475 -54.28 -1.65 -36.87
C PRO A 475 -52.95 -0.93 -37.13
N GLN A 476 -52.15 -1.46 -38.04
CA GLN A 476 -50.88 -0.86 -38.46
C GLN A 476 -51.14 0.59 -38.92
N GLN A 477 -50.54 1.56 -38.22
CA GLN A 477 -50.39 2.91 -38.75
C GLN A 477 -49.30 2.90 -39.83
N PRO A 478 -49.49 3.65 -40.94
CA PRO A 478 -48.49 3.73 -42.00
C PRO A 478 -47.21 4.38 -41.47
N ALA A 479 -46.07 3.85 -41.94
CA ALA A 479 -44.73 4.30 -41.56
C ALA A 479 -44.60 5.83 -41.73
N GLN A 480 -44.17 6.51 -40.67
CA GLN A 480 -43.85 7.93 -40.76
C GLN A 480 -42.57 8.12 -41.58
N ASP A 481 -42.71 8.87 -42.68
CA ASP A 481 -41.63 9.22 -43.59
C ASP A 481 -40.73 10.29 -42.96
N PHE A 482 -39.58 9.87 -42.43
CA PHE A 482 -38.58 10.74 -41.80
C PHE A 482 -37.83 11.64 -42.80
N THR A 483 -38.09 11.49 -44.10
CA THR A 483 -37.40 12.26 -45.16
C THR A 483 -37.66 13.76 -45.04
N LEU A 484 -38.85 14.18 -44.60
CA LEU A 484 -39.18 15.61 -44.46
C LEU A 484 -38.41 16.31 -43.34
N TYR A 485 -38.16 15.62 -42.22
CA TYR A 485 -37.42 16.16 -41.08
C TYR A 485 -35.93 16.32 -41.38
N ILE A 486 -35.36 15.39 -42.16
CA ILE A 486 -33.96 15.45 -42.59
C ILE A 486 -33.76 16.61 -43.58
N VAL A 487 -34.69 16.80 -44.51
CA VAL A 487 -34.65 17.92 -45.48
C VAL A 487 -34.78 19.27 -44.77
N LEU A 488 -35.68 19.40 -43.78
CA LEU A 488 -35.82 20.62 -42.98
C LEU A 488 -34.55 20.94 -42.15
N ALA A 489 -33.90 19.93 -41.56
CA ALA A 489 -32.66 20.12 -40.82
C ALA A 489 -31.50 20.62 -41.70
N ILE A 490 -31.41 20.13 -42.95
CA ILE A 490 -30.40 20.56 -43.92
C ILE A 490 -30.66 22.01 -44.37
N ILE A 491 -31.93 22.39 -44.61
CA ILE A 491 -32.29 23.77 -44.99
C ILE A 491 -31.90 24.76 -43.89
N VAL A 492 -32.17 24.44 -42.62
CA VAL A 492 -31.79 25.29 -41.48
C VAL A 492 -30.27 25.47 -41.40
N LEU A 493 -29.49 24.40 -41.62
CA LEU A 493 -28.03 24.47 -41.61
C LEU A 493 -27.48 25.38 -42.71
N VAL A 494 -28.05 25.31 -43.92
CA VAL A 494 -27.66 26.16 -45.07
C VAL A 494 -27.98 27.64 -44.81
N ILE A 495 -29.14 27.93 -44.20
CA ILE A 495 -29.54 29.32 -43.86
C ILE A 495 -28.60 29.91 -42.80
N VAL A 496 -28.22 29.14 -41.78
CA VAL A 496 -27.28 29.59 -40.74
C VAL A 496 -25.89 29.88 -41.34
N LEU A 497 -25.39 29.01 -42.22
CA LEU A 497 -24.11 29.21 -42.93
C LEU A 497 -24.12 30.45 -43.85
N ALA A 498 -25.22 30.67 -44.58
CA ALA A 498 -25.38 31.85 -45.43
C ALA A 498 -25.43 33.15 -44.61
N THR A 499 -26.08 33.13 -43.45
CA THR A 499 -26.20 34.28 -42.54
C THR A 499 -24.84 34.65 -41.92
N VAL A 500 -24.04 33.66 -41.53
CA VAL A 500 -22.67 33.88 -41.01
C VAL A 500 -21.73 34.45 -42.09
N LEU A 501 -21.89 34.04 -43.34
CA LEU A 501 -21.10 34.57 -44.47
C LEU A 501 -21.51 36.01 -44.84
N LEU A 502 -22.80 36.35 -44.74
CA LEU A 502 -23.29 37.71 -44.99
C LEU A 502 -22.85 38.70 -43.89
N LEU A 503 -22.82 38.27 -42.62
CA LEU A 503 -22.39 39.10 -41.49
C LEU A 503 -20.87 39.38 -41.46
N ARG A 504 -20.05 38.65 -42.25
CA ARG A 504 -18.61 38.90 -42.40
C ARG A 504 -18.25 39.93 -43.46
N ARG A 505 -19.20 40.42 -44.27
CA ARG A 505 -18.94 41.50 -45.24
C ARG A 505 -19.10 42.87 -44.56
N LYS A 506 -17.99 43.47 -44.13
CA LYS A 506 -17.95 44.92 -43.85
C LYS A 506 -18.26 45.69 -45.15
N PRO A 507 -19.13 46.70 -45.14
CA PRO A 507 -19.26 47.61 -46.27
C PRO A 507 -17.96 48.43 -46.39
N LYS A 508 -17.37 48.43 -47.58
CA LYS A 508 -16.37 49.44 -47.95
C LYS A 508 -17.10 50.78 -48.08
N LYS A 509 -16.81 51.71 -47.18
CA LYS A 509 -16.62 53.15 -47.46
C LYS A 509 -15.71 53.72 -46.40
#